data_AF-A0A2D9LTG5-F1
#
_entry.id   AF-A0A2D9LTG5-F1
#
_cell.length_a   1.000
_cell.length_b   1.000
_cell.length_c   1.000
_cell.angle_alpha   90.00
_cell.angle_beta   90.00
_cell.angle_gamma   90.00
#
_symmetry.space_group_name_H-M   'P 1'
#
loop_
_entity.id
_entity.type
_entity.pdbx_description
1 polymer ?
#
loop_
_entity_poly.entity_id
_entity_poly.type
_entity_poly.pdbx_seq_one_letter_code
_entity_poly.pdbx_strand_id
1 'polypeptide(L)'
;MSGHSKWSTIKHAKATTDARRGKLFTKLAKEVIIAARQGGGVADTNFRLRMAVQRARDANMPNDNIERAIKRGTGETDDGNQMIEVLYEGYGPGGVGILLETLTDNRNRTVSDVRSTLTKAGGNLAENGAVSWQFEQKGVIMVDAEEEQAEELALLAIDEGADDFETFDSTLQIYSTPNTLESIRGTLEQNEAKISTSEISMVPSHTIALDDKAAIKTLKLLDLLEDLDDVQKVYSNADFSDEALEQYSDESG
;
A
#
# COMPACT_ATOMS: atom_id res chain seq x y z
N MET A 1 -19.46 -0.34 -4.12
CA MET A 1 -18.55 0.07 -3.03
C MET A 1 -17.36 -0.88 -2.87
N SER A 2 -17.38 -2.09 -3.43
CA SER A 2 -16.23 -3.02 -3.38
C SER A 2 -15.12 -2.72 -4.40
N GLY A 3 -15.32 -1.81 -5.37
CA GLY A 3 -14.39 -1.62 -6.49
C GLY A 3 -13.01 -1.10 -6.09
N HIS A 4 -12.95 -0.23 -5.08
CA HIS A 4 -11.69 0.23 -4.49
C HIS A 4 -10.93 -0.92 -3.80
N SER A 5 -11.64 -1.72 -2.99
CA SER A 5 -11.12 -2.86 -2.27
C SER A 5 -10.62 -3.96 -3.24
N LYS A 6 -11.40 -4.24 -4.29
CA LYS A 6 -11.03 -5.15 -5.38
C LYS A 6 -9.77 -4.71 -6.13
N TRP A 7 -9.64 -3.43 -6.48
CA TRP A 7 -8.41 -2.93 -7.11
C TRP A 7 -7.18 -3.16 -6.23
N SER A 8 -7.30 -2.88 -4.93
CA SER A 8 -6.21 -3.09 -3.98
C SER A 8 -5.78 -4.57 -3.97
N THR A 9 -6.74 -5.50 -3.95
CA THR A 9 -6.44 -6.94 -4.04
C THR A 9 -5.87 -7.35 -5.39
N ILE A 10 -6.43 -6.89 -6.52
CA ILE A 10 -5.90 -7.19 -7.87
C ILE A 10 -4.46 -6.70 -8.01
N LYS A 11 -4.17 -5.50 -7.48
CA LYS A 11 -2.81 -4.95 -7.40
C LYS A 11 -1.86 -5.89 -6.64
N HIS A 12 -2.30 -6.47 -5.53
CA HIS A 12 -1.49 -7.42 -4.76
C HIS A 12 -1.38 -8.81 -5.43
N ALA A 13 -2.42 -9.26 -6.13
CA ALA A 13 -2.49 -10.57 -6.78
C ALA A 13 -1.76 -10.63 -8.13
N LYS A 14 -1.56 -9.50 -8.82
CA LYS A 14 -0.86 -9.45 -10.11
C LYS A 14 0.51 -10.14 -10.02
N ALA A 15 0.72 -11.13 -10.90
CA ALA A 15 1.94 -11.94 -10.93
C ALA A 15 3.19 -11.05 -10.90
N THR A 16 3.97 -11.22 -9.84
CA THR A 16 5.23 -10.50 -9.65
C THR A 16 6.29 -11.18 -10.50
N THR A 17 6.63 -10.59 -11.65
CA THR A 17 7.83 -10.97 -12.41
C THR A 17 9.08 -10.74 -11.56
N ASP A 18 10.19 -11.42 -11.84
CA ASP A 18 11.45 -11.21 -11.09
C ASP A 18 11.86 -9.72 -11.03
N ALA A 19 11.59 -8.96 -12.10
CA ALA A 19 11.80 -7.52 -12.14
C ALA A 19 10.94 -6.76 -11.13
N ARG A 20 9.64 -7.10 -11.02
CA ARG A 20 8.74 -6.52 -10.01
C ARG A 20 9.16 -6.92 -8.59
N ARG A 21 9.67 -8.15 -8.39
CA ARG A 21 10.20 -8.59 -7.09
C ARG A 21 11.41 -7.78 -6.66
N GLY A 22 12.33 -7.50 -7.59
CA GLY A 22 13.49 -6.62 -7.34
C GLY A 22 13.07 -5.21 -6.93
N LYS A 23 12.08 -4.62 -7.61
CA LYS A 23 11.50 -3.32 -7.23
C LYS A 23 10.85 -3.37 -5.85
N LEU A 24 10.04 -4.40 -5.57
CA LEU A 24 9.40 -4.59 -4.26
C LEU A 24 10.44 -4.66 -3.13
N PHE A 25 11.51 -5.44 -3.30
CA PHE A 25 12.57 -5.52 -2.30
C PHE A 25 13.29 -4.19 -2.09
N THR A 26 13.45 -3.40 -3.16
CA THR A 26 14.03 -2.05 -3.04
C THR A 26 13.13 -1.13 -2.21
N LYS A 27 11.81 -1.16 -2.43
CA LYS A 27 10.83 -0.38 -1.65
C LYS A 27 10.77 -0.82 -0.19
N LEU A 28 10.72 -2.13 0.07
CA LEU A 28 10.73 -2.68 1.43
C LEU A 28 12.02 -2.35 2.18
N ALA A 29 13.18 -2.41 1.52
CA ALA A 29 14.45 -2.03 2.13
C ALA A 29 14.47 -0.53 2.49
N LYS A 30 13.97 0.33 1.59
CA LYS A 30 13.78 1.76 1.82
C LYS A 30 12.88 2.04 3.04
N GLU A 31 11.77 1.32 3.16
CA GLU A 31 10.85 1.41 4.30
C GLU A 31 11.53 1.02 5.62
N VAL A 32 12.26 -0.10 5.64
CA VAL A 32 13.02 -0.57 6.81
C VAL A 32 14.09 0.44 7.23
N ILE A 33 14.85 1.00 6.27
CA ILE A 33 15.89 2.02 6.53
C ILE A 33 15.29 3.24 7.24
N ILE A 34 14.15 3.75 6.75
CA ILE A 34 13.52 4.95 7.30
C ILE A 34 12.92 4.67 8.67
N ALA A 35 12.26 3.53 8.84
CA ALA A 35 11.72 3.13 10.13
C ALA A 35 12.83 3.02 11.20
N ALA A 36 13.95 2.37 10.86
CA ALA A 36 15.11 2.26 11.74
C ALA A 36 15.77 3.63 12.03
N ARG A 37 15.85 4.51 11.03
CA ARG A 37 16.40 5.86 11.18
C ARG A 37 15.59 6.73 12.16
N GLN A 38 14.26 6.62 12.13
CA GLN A 38 13.37 7.47 12.93
C GLN A 38 13.15 6.96 14.36
N GLY A 39 13.08 5.63 14.55
CA GLY A 39 12.74 5.02 15.84
C GLY A 39 13.81 4.12 16.43
N GLY A 40 15.00 4.04 15.81
CA GLY A 40 16.09 3.14 16.21
C GLY A 40 15.99 1.74 15.61
N GLY A 41 17.10 1.02 15.57
CA GLY A 41 17.23 -0.28 14.88
C GLY A 41 16.69 -1.50 15.63
N VAL A 42 16.02 -1.31 16.76
CA VAL A 42 15.47 -2.42 17.58
C VAL A 42 13.96 -2.50 17.36
N ALA A 43 13.50 -3.53 16.64
CA ALA A 43 12.09 -3.72 16.30
C ALA A 43 11.18 -3.84 17.55
N ASP A 44 11.70 -4.40 18.64
CA ASP A 44 10.96 -4.56 19.91
C ASP A 44 10.56 -3.22 20.55
N THR A 45 11.30 -2.14 20.28
CA THR A 45 11.01 -0.80 20.81
C THR A 45 10.56 0.18 19.72
N ASN A 46 10.48 -0.27 18.46
CA ASN A 46 10.12 0.56 17.31
C ASN A 46 9.02 -0.13 16.50
N PHE A 47 7.77 0.26 16.78
CA PHE A 47 6.58 -0.28 16.11
C PHE A 47 6.65 -0.14 14.58
N ARG A 48 7.07 1.02 14.07
CA ARG A 48 7.18 1.26 12.62
C ARG A 48 8.19 0.31 11.98
N LEU A 49 9.33 0.05 12.65
CA LEU A 49 10.33 -0.88 12.16
C LEU A 49 9.84 -2.31 12.19
N ARG A 50 9.13 -2.71 13.25
CA ARG A 50 8.54 -4.03 13.37
C ARG A 50 7.58 -4.33 12.22
N MET A 51 6.68 -3.39 11.91
CA MET A 51 5.76 -3.52 10.77
C MET A 51 6.50 -3.61 9.44
N ALA A 52 7.52 -2.77 9.22
CA ALA A 52 8.32 -2.81 7.99
C ALA A 52 9.09 -4.15 7.83
N VAL A 53 9.67 -4.66 8.92
CA VAL A 53 10.35 -5.96 8.96
C VAL A 53 9.37 -7.10 8.69
N GLN A 54 8.17 -7.04 9.28
CA GLN A 54 7.13 -8.04 9.06
C GLN A 54 6.73 -8.10 7.58
N ARG A 55 6.43 -6.94 6.96
CA ARG A 55 6.10 -6.87 5.54
C ARG A 55 7.24 -7.37 4.64
N ALA A 56 8.49 -7.09 5.02
CA ALA A 56 9.65 -7.60 4.29
C ALA A 56 9.75 -9.13 4.35
N ARG A 57 9.48 -9.74 5.53
CA ARG A 57 9.43 -11.20 5.70
C ARG A 57 8.28 -11.83 4.95
N ASP A 58 7.09 -11.24 5.00
CA ASP A 58 5.89 -11.71 4.28
C ASP A 58 6.14 -11.72 2.76
N ALA A 59 6.92 -10.75 2.25
CA ALA A 59 7.36 -10.71 0.86
C ALA A 59 8.50 -11.69 0.53
N ASN A 60 8.92 -12.54 1.45
CA ASN A 60 10.06 -13.47 1.33
C ASN A 60 11.40 -12.78 1.06
N MET A 61 11.61 -11.57 1.61
CA MET A 61 12.92 -10.92 1.56
C MET A 61 13.93 -11.71 2.42
N PRO A 62 15.14 -12.01 1.92
CA PRO A 62 16.19 -12.64 2.72
C PRO A 62 16.52 -11.81 3.98
N ASN A 63 16.66 -12.48 5.13
CA ASN A 63 16.94 -11.83 6.42
C ASN A 63 18.20 -10.95 6.37
N ASP A 64 19.26 -11.39 5.67
CA ASP A 64 20.49 -10.60 5.47
C ASP A 64 20.24 -9.22 4.83
N ASN A 65 19.23 -9.12 3.94
CA ASN A 65 18.86 -7.84 3.31
C ASN A 65 18.13 -6.94 4.31
N ILE A 66 17.26 -7.52 5.14
CA ILE A 66 16.55 -6.80 6.20
C ILE A 66 17.55 -6.25 7.22
N GLU A 67 18.48 -7.09 7.70
CA GLU A 67 19.53 -6.67 8.65
C GLU A 67 20.41 -5.55 8.08
N ARG A 68 20.77 -5.65 6.79
CA ARG A 68 21.54 -4.61 6.10
C ARG A 68 20.76 -3.29 6.02
N ALA A 69 19.47 -3.34 5.75
CA ALA A 69 18.59 -2.18 5.73
C ALA A 69 18.50 -1.52 7.12
N ILE A 70 18.39 -2.31 8.20
CA ILE A 70 18.40 -1.82 9.58
C ILE A 70 19.72 -1.10 9.90
N LYS A 71 20.87 -1.74 9.62
CA LYS A 71 22.21 -1.16 9.85
C LYS A 71 22.41 0.16 9.09
N ARG A 72 21.87 0.24 7.88
CA ARG A 72 21.88 1.48 7.08
C ARG A 72 20.97 2.56 7.67
N GLY A 73 19.82 2.18 8.25
CA GLY A 73 18.94 3.11 8.97
C GLY A 73 19.58 3.68 10.24
N THR A 74 20.32 2.86 11.00
CA THR A 74 21.00 3.25 12.24
C THR A 74 22.32 4.00 12.04
N GLY A 75 22.81 4.10 10.79
CA GLY A 75 24.07 4.77 10.47
C GLY A 75 25.32 3.92 10.75
N GLU A 76 25.16 2.61 10.95
CA GLU A 76 26.27 1.66 11.06
C GLU A 76 26.96 1.41 9.69
N THR A 77 26.29 1.78 8.59
CA THR A 77 26.89 1.84 7.25
C THR A 77 26.85 3.25 6.71
N ASP A 78 27.97 3.68 6.13
CA ASP A 78 28.16 5.04 5.61
C ASP A 78 27.53 5.12 4.22
N ASP A 79 26.34 5.73 4.12
CA ASP A 79 25.67 5.96 2.84
C ASP A 79 25.14 7.40 2.82
N GLY A 80 25.88 8.26 2.12
CA GLY A 80 25.74 9.73 2.11
C GLY A 80 24.44 10.28 1.50
N ASN A 81 23.48 9.44 1.12
CA ASN A 81 22.19 9.88 0.60
C ASN A 81 21.13 9.88 1.71
N GLN A 82 20.85 11.08 2.23
CA GLN A 82 19.70 11.32 3.09
C GLN A 82 18.41 11.23 2.25
N MET A 83 17.77 10.07 2.28
CA MET A 83 16.40 9.96 1.80
C MET A 83 15.44 10.72 2.72
N ILE A 84 14.48 11.41 2.11
CA ILE A 84 13.42 12.16 2.77
C ILE A 84 12.05 11.64 2.32
N GLU A 85 11.12 11.60 3.27
CA GLU A 85 9.71 11.29 3.00
C GLU A 85 9.02 12.53 2.45
N VAL A 86 8.31 12.39 1.33
CA VAL A 86 7.50 13.46 0.76
C VAL A 86 6.16 12.89 0.35
N LEU A 87 5.08 13.52 0.82
CA LEU A 87 3.73 13.27 0.33
C LEU A 87 3.47 14.15 -0.88
N TYR A 88 2.95 13.54 -1.95
CA TYR A 88 2.39 14.25 -3.08
C TYR A 88 0.91 13.94 -3.21
N GLU A 89 0.17 14.95 -3.63
CA GLU A 89 -1.28 14.90 -3.77
C GLU A 89 -1.62 15.28 -5.21
N GLY A 90 -2.67 14.68 -5.77
CA GLY A 90 -3.09 14.97 -7.13
C GLY A 90 -4.48 14.47 -7.44
N TYR A 91 -4.95 14.81 -8.63
CA TYR A 91 -6.20 14.32 -9.18
C TYR A 91 -5.95 13.50 -10.44
N GLY A 92 -6.60 12.36 -10.55
CA GLY A 92 -6.64 11.54 -11.75
C GLY A 92 -7.85 11.86 -12.65
N PRO A 93 -8.00 11.13 -13.77
CA PRO A 93 -9.21 11.17 -14.60
C PRO A 93 -10.48 11.00 -13.78
N GLY A 94 -11.53 11.76 -14.11
CA GLY A 94 -12.80 11.74 -13.38
C GLY A 94 -12.78 12.45 -12.02
N GLY A 95 -11.68 13.14 -11.67
CA GLY A 95 -11.59 13.90 -10.42
C GLY A 95 -11.24 13.07 -9.19
N VAL A 96 -10.77 11.84 -9.39
CA VAL A 96 -10.30 10.93 -8.33
C VAL A 96 -9.13 11.55 -7.60
N GLY A 97 -9.19 11.61 -6.28
CA GLY A 97 -8.06 12.00 -5.44
C GLY A 97 -7.02 10.88 -5.37
N ILE A 98 -5.75 11.24 -5.57
CA ILE A 98 -4.59 10.34 -5.50
C ILE A 98 -3.60 10.87 -4.47
N LEU A 99 -3.23 10.03 -3.52
CA LEU A 99 -2.22 10.30 -2.51
C LEU A 99 -1.00 9.40 -2.74
N LEU A 100 0.18 10.00 -2.74
CA LEU A 100 1.45 9.33 -3.03
C LEU A 100 2.40 9.49 -1.85
N GLU A 101 2.79 8.37 -1.26
CA GLU A 101 3.92 8.31 -0.33
C GLU A 101 5.20 8.08 -1.13
N THR A 102 6.17 8.99 -1.00
CA THR A 102 7.45 8.88 -1.69
C THR A 102 8.62 8.93 -0.74
N LEU A 103 9.68 8.21 -1.11
CA LEU A 103 10.97 8.25 -0.44
C LEU A 103 12.06 8.52 -1.48
N THR A 104 12.68 9.69 -1.36
CA THR A 104 13.58 10.23 -2.37
C THR A 104 14.79 10.95 -1.78
N ASP A 105 15.90 10.95 -2.49
CA ASP A 105 17.06 11.80 -2.23
C ASP A 105 17.03 13.12 -3.04
N ASN A 106 16.05 13.30 -3.92
CA ASN A 106 15.92 14.46 -4.78
C ASN A 106 14.45 14.82 -5.02
N ARG A 107 13.93 15.72 -4.18
CA ARG A 107 12.55 16.21 -4.25
C ARG A 107 12.17 16.76 -5.62
N ASN A 108 13.09 17.47 -6.29
CA ASN A 108 12.83 18.12 -7.58
C ASN A 108 12.67 17.09 -8.72
N ARG A 109 13.46 16.01 -8.71
CA ARG A 109 13.29 14.89 -9.65
C ARG A 109 11.94 14.22 -9.43
N THR A 110 11.67 13.81 -8.19
CA THR A 110 10.43 13.07 -7.85
C THR A 110 9.18 13.87 -8.17
N VAL A 111 9.10 15.15 -7.80
CA VAL A 111 7.92 15.98 -8.12
C VAL A 111 7.74 16.17 -9.63
N SER A 112 8.85 16.25 -10.39
CA SER A 112 8.80 16.35 -11.85
C SER A 112 8.26 15.07 -12.48
N ASP A 113 8.74 13.91 -12.02
CA ASP A 113 8.30 12.60 -12.51
C ASP A 113 6.82 12.37 -12.19
N VAL A 114 6.41 12.58 -10.92
CA VAL A 114 5.01 12.49 -10.49
C VAL A 114 4.11 13.41 -11.31
N ARG A 115 4.49 14.68 -11.46
CA ARG A 115 3.70 15.65 -12.24
C ARG A 115 3.58 15.21 -13.70
N SER A 116 4.68 14.78 -14.32
CA SER A 116 4.70 14.32 -15.71
C SER A 116 3.78 13.11 -15.89
N THR A 117 3.85 12.13 -14.98
CA THR A 117 3.02 10.92 -15.03
C THR A 117 1.53 11.24 -14.90
N LEU A 118 1.15 12.05 -13.90
CA LEU A 118 -0.23 12.55 -13.75
C LEU A 118 -0.71 13.26 -15.02
N THR A 119 0.07 14.22 -15.53
CA THR A 119 -0.30 15.03 -16.70
C THR A 119 -0.50 14.18 -17.95
N LYS A 120 0.39 13.20 -18.20
CA LYS A 120 0.29 12.31 -19.37
C LYS A 120 -0.97 11.45 -19.36
N ALA A 121 -1.48 11.09 -18.18
CA ALA A 121 -2.70 10.31 -18.05
C ALA A 121 -3.98 11.16 -17.99
N GLY A 122 -3.87 12.49 -18.04
CA GLY A 122 -5.02 13.40 -17.96
C GLY A 122 -5.43 13.78 -16.53
N GLY A 123 -4.51 13.67 -15.58
CA GLY A 123 -4.63 14.20 -14.23
C GLY A 123 -3.73 15.42 -13.98
N ASN A 124 -3.63 15.86 -12.73
CA ASN A 124 -2.75 16.96 -12.33
C ASN A 124 -2.24 16.79 -10.89
N LEU A 125 -1.03 17.32 -10.64
CA LEU A 125 -0.52 17.48 -9.29
C LEU A 125 -1.34 18.58 -8.57
N ALA A 126 -1.59 18.38 -7.28
CA ALA A 126 -2.30 19.31 -6.41
C ALA A 126 -1.38 19.85 -5.31
N GLU A 127 -1.84 20.87 -4.59
CA GLU A 127 -1.18 21.37 -3.40
C GLU A 127 -1.38 20.41 -2.21
N ASN A 128 -0.47 20.46 -1.24
CA ASN A 128 -0.60 19.65 -0.02
C ASN A 128 -1.90 20.02 0.72
N GLY A 129 -2.67 19.01 1.12
CA GLY A 129 -3.97 19.16 1.78
C GLY A 129 -5.18 19.13 0.84
N ALA A 130 -4.99 19.02 -0.47
CA ALA A 130 -6.11 19.00 -1.44
C ALA A 130 -6.94 17.71 -1.41
N VAL A 131 -6.30 16.57 -1.18
CA VAL A 131 -6.94 15.25 -1.18
C VAL A 131 -6.71 14.46 0.09
N SER A 132 -5.65 14.74 0.86
CA SER A 132 -5.30 13.98 2.07
C SER A 132 -6.41 13.94 3.12
N TRP A 133 -7.24 14.99 3.23
CA TRP A 133 -8.41 15.02 4.12
C TRP A 133 -9.47 13.95 3.78
N GLN A 134 -9.44 13.39 2.57
CA GLN A 134 -10.35 12.36 2.11
C GLN A 134 -9.91 10.96 2.55
N PHE A 135 -8.71 10.81 3.11
CA PHE A 135 -8.15 9.51 3.49
C PHE A 135 -7.89 9.45 5.00
N GLU A 136 -8.08 8.27 5.56
CA GLU A 136 -7.79 7.95 6.94
C GLU A 136 -6.72 6.87 7.02
N GLN A 137 -5.76 7.02 7.93
CA GLN A 137 -4.75 6.00 8.16
C GLN A 137 -5.33 4.84 8.97
N LYS A 138 -5.40 3.66 8.37
CA LYS A 138 -5.93 2.43 8.99
C LYS A 138 -4.94 1.28 8.90
N GLY A 139 -5.00 0.37 9.86
CA GLY A 139 -4.52 -0.99 9.68
C GLY A 139 -5.44 -1.73 8.71
N VAL A 140 -4.85 -2.45 7.76
CA VAL A 140 -5.56 -3.25 6.77
C VAL A 140 -4.94 -4.63 6.72
N ILE A 141 -5.76 -5.67 6.91
CA ILE A 141 -5.37 -7.07 6.76
C ILE A 141 -6.22 -7.69 5.65
N MET A 142 -5.57 -8.35 4.70
CA MET A 142 -6.25 -9.16 3.69
C MET A 142 -5.98 -10.63 3.99
N VAL A 143 -7.05 -11.42 3.99
CA VAL A 143 -7.03 -12.85 4.26
C VAL A 143 -7.73 -13.56 3.10
N ASP A 144 -7.07 -14.57 2.52
CA ASP A 144 -7.72 -15.48 1.59
C ASP A 144 -8.60 -16.44 2.39
N ALA A 145 -9.92 -16.34 2.26
CA ALA A 145 -10.86 -17.14 3.02
C ALA A 145 -12.15 -17.38 2.21
N GLU A 146 -12.64 -18.62 2.24
CA GLU A 146 -13.98 -18.95 1.74
C GLU A 146 -15.05 -18.34 2.66
N GLU A 147 -16.28 -18.19 2.17
CA GLU A 147 -17.36 -17.43 2.82
C GLU A 147 -17.57 -17.80 4.30
N GLU A 148 -17.71 -19.08 4.62
CA GLU A 148 -17.94 -19.56 6.00
C GLU A 148 -16.74 -19.25 6.93
N GLN A 149 -15.51 -19.41 6.42
CA GLN A 149 -14.30 -19.10 7.18
C GLN A 149 -14.12 -17.58 7.35
N ALA A 150 -14.49 -16.80 6.33
CA ALA A 150 -14.38 -15.35 6.37
C ALA A 150 -15.28 -14.74 7.45
N GLU A 151 -16.50 -15.24 7.62
CA GLU A 151 -17.40 -14.80 8.69
C GLU A 151 -16.80 -15.06 10.09
N GLU A 152 -16.26 -16.26 10.33
CA GLU A 152 -15.64 -16.60 11.62
C GLU A 152 -14.41 -15.73 11.92
N LEU A 153 -13.51 -15.58 10.94
CA LEU A 153 -12.30 -14.77 11.08
C LEU A 153 -12.62 -13.28 11.27
N ALA A 154 -13.68 -12.77 10.64
CA ALA A 154 -14.15 -11.41 10.82
C ALA A 154 -14.62 -11.17 12.26
N LEU A 155 -15.39 -12.09 12.84
CA LEU A 155 -15.85 -11.98 14.23
C LEU A 155 -14.67 -11.98 15.21
N LEU A 156 -13.70 -12.86 15.02
CA LEU A 156 -12.47 -12.88 15.84
C LEU A 156 -11.70 -11.56 15.74
N ALA A 157 -11.63 -10.97 14.53
CA ALA A 157 -10.96 -9.70 14.33
C ALA A 157 -11.69 -8.54 15.02
N ILE A 158 -13.03 -8.54 15.00
CA ILE A 158 -13.87 -7.54 15.70
C ILE A 158 -13.63 -7.63 17.22
N ASP A 159 -13.56 -8.83 17.79
CA ASP A 159 -13.28 -9.03 19.22
C ASP A 159 -11.89 -8.48 19.63
N GLU A 160 -10.93 -8.47 18.69
CA GLU A 160 -9.58 -7.90 18.86
C GLU A 160 -9.47 -6.40 18.51
N GLY A 161 -10.60 -5.74 18.21
CA GLY A 161 -10.66 -4.30 17.95
C GLY A 161 -10.43 -3.91 16.49
N ALA A 162 -10.90 -4.74 15.55
CA ALA A 162 -11.17 -4.29 14.18
C ALA A 162 -12.35 -3.30 14.17
N ASP A 163 -12.27 -2.31 13.29
CA ASP A 163 -13.29 -1.28 13.13
C ASP A 163 -14.39 -1.74 12.15
N ASP A 164 -14.00 -2.48 11.11
CA ASP A 164 -14.89 -2.90 10.03
C ASP A 164 -14.27 -4.06 9.23
N PHE A 165 -15.08 -4.73 8.42
CA PHE A 165 -14.61 -5.74 7.47
C PHE A 165 -15.47 -5.79 6.21
N GLU A 166 -14.86 -6.21 5.10
CA GLU A 166 -15.51 -6.43 3.82
C GLU A 166 -15.09 -7.77 3.25
N THR A 167 -16.01 -8.46 2.56
CA THR A 167 -15.70 -9.68 1.81
C THR A 167 -15.96 -9.47 0.33
N PHE A 168 -15.05 -9.98 -0.50
CA PHE A 168 -15.20 -10.00 -1.96
C PHE A 168 -14.27 -11.07 -2.55
N ASP A 169 -14.73 -11.79 -3.56
CA ASP A 169 -13.91 -12.74 -4.34
C ASP A 169 -13.01 -13.67 -3.47
N SER A 170 -13.60 -14.34 -2.47
CA SER A 170 -12.92 -15.19 -1.47
C SER A 170 -11.76 -14.51 -0.73
N THR A 171 -11.86 -13.19 -0.58
CA THR A 171 -10.94 -12.35 0.20
C THR A 171 -11.73 -11.65 1.30
N LEU A 172 -11.27 -11.80 2.54
CA LEU A 172 -11.71 -11.02 3.68
C LEU A 172 -10.73 -9.86 3.89
N GLN A 173 -11.24 -8.63 3.86
CA GLN A 173 -10.49 -7.43 4.16
C GLN A 173 -10.95 -6.86 5.50
N ILE A 174 -10.03 -6.76 6.46
CA ILE A 174 -10.27 -6.27 7.81
C ILE A 174 -9.62 -4.89 7.95
N TYR A 175 -10.37 -3.94 8.51
CA TYR A 175 -9.92 -2.59 8.80
C TYR A 175 -9.81 -2.38 10.30
N SER A 176 -8.79 -1.67 10.74
CA SER A 176 -8.59 -1.36 12.16
C SER A 176 -7.81 -0.06 12.33
N THR A 177 -7.66 0.39 13.58
CA THR A 177 -6.66 1.41 13.90
C THR A 177 -5.24 0.84 13.76
N PRO A 178 -4.22 1.65 13.44
CA PRO A 178 -2.84 1.16 13.35
C PRO A 178 -2.33 0.44 14.61
N ASN A 179 -2.85 0.80 15.79
CA ASN A 179 -2.40 0.25 17.06
C ASN A 179 -2.93 -1.16 17.34
N THR A 180 -4.09 -1.54 16.79
CA THR A 180 -4.70 -2.87 17.00
C THR A 180 -4.27 -3.89 15.93
N LEU A 181 -3.65 -3.42 14.84
CA LEU A 181 -3.22 -4.24 13.70
C LEU A 181 -2.38 -5.48 14.09
N GLU A 182 -1.41 -5.33 14.99
CA GLU A 182 -0.53 -6.43 15.40
C GLU A 182 -1.29 -7.50 16.22
N SER A 183 -2.21 -7.07 17.09
CA SER A 183 -3.06 -7.98 17.89
C SER A 183 -3.96 -8.81 16.99
N ILE A 184 -4.68 -8.13 16.08
CA ILE A 184 -5.61 -8.77 15.14
C ILE A 184 -4.84 -9.77 14.25
N ARG A 185 -3.70 -9.36 13.69
CA ARG A 185 -2.85 -10.25 12.87
C ARG A 185 -2.44 -11.50 13.66
N GLY A 186 -2.00 -11.34 14.90
CA GLY A 186 -1.59 -12.45 15.75
C GLY A 186 -2.74 -13.42 16.08
N THR A 187 -3.96 -12.91 16.30
CA THR A 187 -5.15 -13.74 16.52
C THR A 187 -5.56 -14.48 15.25
N LEU A 188 -5.50 -13.84 14.09
CA LEU A 188 -5.75 -14.51 12.81
C LEU A 188 -4.73 -15.62 12.52
N GLU A 189 -3.43 -15.37 12.76
CA GLU A 189 -2.38 -16.39 12.59
C GLU A 189 -2.58 -17.61 13.52
N GLN A 190 -3.02 -17.38 14.76
CA GLN A 190 -3.32 -18.46 15.72
C GLN A 190 -4.52 -19.33 15.30
N ASN A 191 -5.42 -18.78 14.49
CA ASN A 191 -6.57 -19.49 13.93
C ASN A 191 -6.31 -19.95 12.48
N GLU A 192 -5.03 -20.10 12.11
CA GLU A 192 -4.58 -20.64 10.82
C GLU A 192 -5.11 -19.86 9.60
N ALA A 193 -5.43 -18.57 9.78
CA ALA A 193 -5.86 -17.71 8.69
C ALA A 193 -4.76 -17.54 7.66
N LYS A 194 -5.11 -17.63 6.37
CA LYS A 194 -4.19 -17.39 5.27
C LYS A 194 -4.06 -15.90 4.98
N ILE A 195 -3.26 -15.20 5.79
CA ILE A 195 -3.02 -13.77 5.65
C ILE A 195 -2.20 -13.50 4.39
N SER A 196 -2.79 -12.77 3.46
CA SER A 196 -2.17 -12.37 2.19
C SER A 196 -1.35 -11.09 2.36
N THR A 197 -1.87 -10.11 3.09
CA THR A 197 -1.15 -8.87 3.43
C THR A 197 -1.59 -8.32 4.78
N SER A 198 -0.69 -7.65 5.50
CA SER A 198 -1.02 -6.85 6.68
C SER A 198 -0.17 -5.58 6.68
N GLU A 199 -0.81 -4.41 6.64
CA GLU A 199 -0.10 -3.14 6.59
C GLU A 199 -0.91 -1.95 7.13
N ILE A 200 -0.20 -0.85 7.40
CA ILE A 200 -0.83 0.45 7.59
C ILE A 200 -1.00 1.09 6.21
N SER A 201 -2.22 1.51 5.90
CA SER A 201 -2.63 2.05 4.60
C SER A 201 -3.50 3.31 4.77
N MET A 202 -3.67 4.06 3.70
CA MET A 202 -4.58 5.20 3.64
C MET A 202 -5.88 4.77 2.96
N VAL A 203 -6.97 4.70 3.73
CA VAL A 203 -8.28 4.25 3.28
C VAL A 203 -9.16 5.47 2.99
N PRO A 204 -9.80 5.56 1.81
CA PRO A 204 -10.66 6.70 1.50
C PRO A 204 -11.96 6.69 2.34
N SER A 205 -12.32 7.87 2.85
CA SER A 205 -13.59 8.12 3.58
C SER A 205 -14.83 8.05 2.68
N HIS A 206 -14.65 8.27 1.38
CA HIS A 206 -15.68 8.15 0.35
C HIS A 206 -15.00 7.84 -0.98
N THR A 207 -15.72 7.17 -1.87
CA THR A 207 -15.22 6.81 -3.19
C THR A 207 -15.92 7.56 -4.31
N ILE A 208 -15.26 7.63 -5.47
CA ILE A 208 -15.75 8.27 -6.69
C ILE A 208 -15.88 7.20 -7.78
N ALA A 209 -17.12 6.91 -8.18
CA ALA A 209 -17.40 6.03 -9.31
C ALA A 209 -16.96 6.66 -10.63
N LEU A 210 -16.37 5.85 -11.50
CA LEU A 210 -15.86 6.27 -12.80
C LEU A 210 -16.64 5.64 -13.94
N ASP A 211 -16.75 6.36 -15.06
CA ASP A 211 -17.10 5.72 -16.33
C ASP A 211 -15.96 4.82 -16.82
N ASP A 212 -16.26 3.85 -17.69
CA ASP A 212 -15.30 2.83 -18.16
C ASP A 212 -14.02 3.47 -18.74
N LYS A 213 -14.16 4.58 -19.48
CA LYS A 213 -13.02 5.24 -20.11
C LYS A 213 -12.12 5.91 -19.08
N ALA A 214 -12.70 6.56 -18.08
CA ALA A 214 -11.98 7.16 -16.96
C ALA A 214 -11.36 6.07 -16.07
N ALA A 215 -12.09 4.99 -15.79
CA ALA A 215 -11.63 3.84 -15.00
C ALA A 215 -10.35 3.23 -15.59
N ILE A 216 -10.35 2.85 -16.87
CA ILE A 216 -9.17 2.26 -17.54
C ILE A 216 -7.98 3.22 -17.54
N LYS A 217 -8.21 4.53 -17.76
CA LYS A 217 -7.13 5.52 -17.71
C LYS A 217 -6.56 5.70 -16.31
N THR A 218 -7.42 5.71 -15.29
CA THR A 218 -7.02 5.82 -13.90
C THR A 218 -6.24 4.58 -13.47
N LEU A 219 -6.67 3.37 -13.84
CA LEU A 219 -5.93 2.13 -13.58
C LEU A 219 -4.51 2.17 -14.17
N LYS A 220 -4.38 2.57 -15.44
CA LYS A 220 -3.08 2.77 -16.10
C LYS A 220 -2.22 3.83 -15.40
N LEU A 221 -2.83 4.92 -14.95
CA LEU A 221 -2.13 5.96 -14.19
C LEU A 221 -1.58 5.43 -12.86
N LEU A 222 -2.38 4.68 -12.11
CA LEU A 222 -1.96 4.11 -10.83
C LEU A 222 -0.76 3.15 -11.02
N ASP A 223 -0.80 2.27 -12.00
CA ASP A 223 0.32 1.37 -12.33
C ASP A 223 1.58 2.16 -12.72
N LEU A 224 1.44 3.21 -13.55
CA LEU A 224 2.58 4.07 -13.93
C LEU A 224 3.19 4.82 -12.74
N LEU A 225 2.37 5.26 -11.78
CA LEU A 225 2.84 5.92 -10.56
C LEU A 225 3.57 4.93 -9.65
N GLU A 226 3.06 3.71 -9.52
CA GLU A 226 3.70 2.64 -8.75
C GLU A 226 5.04 2.21 -9.34
N ASP A 227 5.20 2.33 -10.65
CA ASP A 227 6.44 1.97 -11.33
C ASP A 227 7.58 2.97 -11.12
N LEU A 228 7.30 4.17 -10.57
CA LEU A 228 8.31 5.17 -10.22
C LEU A 228 9.13 4.72 -9.00
N ASP A 229 10.46 4.78 -9.10
CA ASP A 229 11.39 4.26 -8.09
C ASP A 229 11.30 4.96 -6.73
N ASP A 230 10.89 6.23 -6.72
CA ASP A 230 10.74 7.04 -5.51
C ASP A 230 9.36 6.85 -4.86
N VAL A 231 8.36 6.33 -5.58
CA VAL A 231 7.01 6.10 -5.05
C VAL A 231 6.97 4.81 -4.24
N GLN A 232 6.65 4.92 -2.95
CA GLN A 232 6.50 3.78 -2.04
C GLN A 232 5.08 3.22 -2.13
N LYS A 233 4.07 4.07 -1.98
CA LYS A 233 2.66 3.69 -1.99
C LYS A 233 1.83 4.70 -2.79
N VAL A 234 0.78 4.17 -3.41
CA VAL A 234 -0.22 4.93 -4.17
C VAL A 234 -1.58 4.57 -3.60
N TYR A 235 -2.34 5.59 -3.23
CA TYR A 235 -3.71 5.47 -2.76
C TYR A 235 -4.62 6.30 -3.64
N SER A 236 -5.86 5.85 -3.78
CA SER A 236 -6.86 6.44 -4.67
C SER A 236 -8.22 6.33 -4.01
N ASN A 237 -9.14 7.25 -4.28
CA ASN A 237 -10.54 7.10 -3.88
C ASN A 237 -11.44 6.64 -5.05
N ALA A 238 -10.87 6.08 -6.12
CA ALA A 238 -11.64 5.55 -7.24
C ALA A 238 -12.46 4.32 -6.83
N ASP A 239 -13.73 4.28 -7.22
CA ASP A 239 -14.57 3.07 -7.24
C ASP A 239 -14.59 2.53 -8.67
N PHE A 240 -13.97 1.38 -8.89
CA PHE A 240 -13.91 0.72 -10.19
C PHE A 240 -15.02 -0.32 -10.32
N SER A 241 -15.71 -0.35 -11.47
CA SER A 241 -16.62 -1.44 -11.77
C SER A 241 -15.85 -2.75 -12.01
N ASP A 242 -16.52 -3.87 -11.78
CA ASP A 242 -15.96 -5.20 -12.04
C ASP A 242 -15.58 -5.35 -13.53
N GLU A 243 -16.42 -4.82 -14.43
CA GLU A 243 -16.17 -4.82 -15.86
C GLU A 243 -14.90 -4.05 -16.24
N ALA A 244 -14.65 -2.89 -15.60
CA ALA A 244 -13.44 -2.11 -15.87
C ALA A 244 -12.18 -2.81 -15.35
N LEU A 245 -12.27 -3.50 -14.21
CA LEU A 245 -11.16 -4.28 -13.64
C LEU A 245 -10.83 -5.52 -14.50
N GLU A 246 -11.86 -6.22 -14.99
CA GLU A 246 -11.71 -7.36 -15.89
C GLU A 246 -11.10 -6.92 -17.23
N GLN A 247 -11.66 -5.88 -17.86
CA GLN A 247 -11.12 -5.32 -19.10
C GLN A 247 -9.66 -4.89 -18.94
N TYR A 248 -9.32 -4.22 -17.83
CA TYR A 248 -7.95 -3.81 -17.59
C TYR A 248 -6.99 -4.99 -17.43
N SER A 249 -7.45 -6.06 -16.78
CA SER A 249 -6.66 -7.28 -16.58
C SER A 249 -6.38 -7.97 -17.91
N ASP A 250 -7.38 -8.06 -18.79
CA ASP A 250 -7.23 -8.62 -20.14
C ASP A 250 -6.29 -7.79 -21.03
N GLU A 251 -6.30 -6.46 -20.91
CA GLU A 251 -5.39 -5.58 -21.65
C GLU A 251 -3.94 -5.61 -21.13
N SER A 252 -3.74 -6.05 -19.88
CA SER A 252 -2.46 -5.96 -19.16
C SER A 252 -1.75 -7.30 -18.97
N GLY A 253 -2.41 -8.42 -19.31
CA GLY A 253 -1.84 -9.78 -19.32
C GLY A 253 -1.01 -10.05 -20.56
#